data_AF-W8C354-F1
#
_entry.id   AF-W8C354-F1
#
_cell.length_a   1.000
_cell.length_b   1.000
_cell.length_c   1.000
_cell.angle_alpha   90.00
_cell.angle_beta   90.00
_cell.angle_gamma   90.00
#
_symmetry.space_group_name_H-M   'P 1'
#
loop_
_entity.id
_entity.type
_entity.pdbx_description
1 polymer ?
#
loop_
_entity_poly.entity_id
_entity_poly.type
_entity_poly.pdbx_seq_one_letter_code
_entity_poly.pdbx_strand_id
1 'polypeptide(L)'
;MARRYQVVQLVIALLLAVGLQTTMAQVPQHNPAMLPSQRGLAHLLFTSRISALNPQVSVACFTDYIAHSNAISEAYGQDYKGCLLEASEERKHIDESSAVERREIVDASEAVCASLRACNKLNTTLELFNCHTKIGTENTKSSYSLSGNASEFATILQERYRLIDLHHQQCGQRAERRYVTDTAGNYNYLQGCLDGRLQPRLHLTTPSTVAATSSTTTTTTEAPPPPSSTTTPTPPPTVVYDELTTTQQTQNIQDQVAQILNLLN
;
A
#
# COMPACT_ATOMS: atom_id res chain seq x y z
N MET A 1 -24.22 49.40 -9.25
CA MET A 1 -23.61 48.16 -8.71
C MET A 1 -24.02 46.90 -9.47
N ALA A 2 -25.30 46.70 -9.81
CA ALA A 2 -25.79 45.50 -10.51
C ALA A 2 -25.05 45.16 -11.83
N ARG A 3 -24.75 46.16 -12.68
CA ARG A 3 -24.06 45.96 -13.97
C ARG A 3 -22.60 45.46 -13.82
N ARG A 4 -21.94 45.80 -12.71
CA ARG A 4 -20.58 45.31 -12.42
C ARG A 4 -20.62 43.87 -11.90
N TYR A 5 -21.66 43.53 -11.14
CA TYR A 5 -21.87 42.17 -10.61
C TYR A 5 -22.16 41.16 -11.74
N GLN A 6 -22.92 41.58 -12.75
CA GLN A 6 -23.28 40.75 -13.89
C GLN A 6 -22.08 40.49 -14.82
N VAL A 7 -21.20 41.49 -14.99
CA VAL A 7 -19.94 41.32 -15.73
C VAL A 7 -18.98 40.40 -14.98
N VAL A 8 -18.87 40.53 -13.65
CA VAL A 8 -18.03 39.64 -12.83
C VAL A 8 -18.54 38.20 -12.86
N GLN A 9 -19.85 37.96 -12.80
CA GLN A 9 -20.40 36.61 -12.94
C GLN A 9 -20.18 35.99 -14.33
N LEU A 10 -20.30 36.78 -15.40
CA LEU A 10 -20.01 36.31 -16.76
C LEU A 10 -18.54 35.94 -16.95
N VAL A 11 -17.61 36.70 -16.35
CA VAL A 11 -16.17 36.40 -16.41
C VAL A 11 -15.82 35.15 -15.59
N ILE A 12 -16.42 34.96 -14.41
CA ILE A 12 -16.22 33.76 -13.60
C ILE A 12 -16.77 32.51 -14.32
N ALA A 13 -17.94 32.62 -14.96
CA ALA A 13 -18.51 31.51 -15.73
C ALA A 13 -17.67 31.14 -16.96
N LEU A 14 -17.07 32.13 -17.63
CA LEU A 14 -16.14 31.90 -18.75
C LEU A 14 -14.81 31.28 -18.31
N LEU A 15 -14.31 31.60 -17.11
CA LEU A 15 -13.09 31.01 -16.57
C LEU A 15 -13.29 29.56 -16.08
N LEU A 16 -14.49 29.21 -15.61
CA LEU A 16 -14.80 27.83 -15.19
C LEU A 16 -14.97 26.85 -16.35
N ALA A 17 -15.30 27.32 -17.56
CA ALA A 17 -15.48 26.46 -18.74
C ALA A 17 -14.16 26.04 -19.43
N VAL A 18 -13.03 26.68 -19.12
CA VAL A 18 -11.71 26.39 -19.73
C VAL A 18 -10.91 25.36 -18.93
N GLY A 19 -11.39 24.95 -17.74
CA GLY A 19 -10.68 24.04 -16.83
C GLY A 19 -10.82 22.53 -17.11
N LEU A 20 -11.54 22.10 -18.15
CA LEU A 20 -11.72 20.68 -18.46
C LEU A 20 -10.87 20.24 -19.65
N GLN A 21 -9.57 20.45 -19.57
CA GLN A 21 -8.61 19.68 -20.36
C GLN A 21 -8.11 18.55 -19.46
N THR A 22 -8.69 17.37 -19.63
CA THR A 22 -8.12 16.14 -19.10
C THR A 22 -6.70 16.03 -19.66
N THR A 23 -5.71 16.20 -18.80
CA THR A 23 -4.37 15.67 -19.07
C THR A 23 -4.53 14.16 -19.17
N MET A 24 -4.68 13.67 -20.40
CA MET A 24 -4.32 12.30 -20.72
C MET A 24 -2.86 12.19 -20.32
N ALA A 25 -2.59 11.62 -19.15
CA ALA A 25 -1.26 11.13 -18.84
C ALA A 25 -0.93 10.19 -19.99
N GLN A 26 -0.05 10.64 -20.89
CA GLN A 26 0.49 9.80 -21.94
C GLN A 26 1.20 8.66 -21.25
N VAL A 27 0.49 7.54 -21.13
CA VAL A 27 1.08 6.25 -20.78
C VAL A 27 2.23 6.06 -21.76
N PRO A 28 3.49 5.97 -21.29
CA PRO A 28 4.60 5.74 -22.18
C PRO A 28 4.33 4.44 -22.93
N GLN A 29 4.19 4.51 -24.25
CA GLN A 29 4.08 3.35 -25.13
C GLN A 29 5.41 2.58 -25.08
N HIS A 30 5.63 1.84 -24.00
CA HIS A 30 6.52 0.71 -24.02
C HIS A 30 5.78 -0.34 -24.82
N ASN A 31 6.30 -0.70 -25.99
CA ASN A 31 5.85 -1.87 -26.73
C ASN A 31 5.78 -3.04 -25.74
N PRO A 32 4.58 -3.52 -25.37
CA PRO A 32 4.51 -4.70 -24.54
C PRO A 32 5.06 -5.81 -25.41
N ALA A 33 6.12 -6.48 -24.97
CA ALA A 33 6.37 -7.83 -25.43
C ALA A 33 5.03 -8.56 -25.27
N MET A 34 4.36 -8.86 -26.38
CA MET A 34 2.97 -9.31 -26.37
C MET A 34 2.89 -10.56 -25.51
N LEU A 35 2.34 -10.43 -24.29
CA LEU A 35 2.20 -11.57 -23.40
C LEU A 35 1.35 -12.62 -24.12
N PRO A 36 1.69 -13.92 -24.03
CA PRO A 36 0.97 -14.95 -24.74
C PRO A 36 -0.46 -15.02 -24.20
N SER A 37 -1.45 -14.81 -25.05
CA SER A 37 -2.84 -15.10 -24.70
C SER A 37 -3.03 -16.62 -24.55
N GLN A 38 -4.06 -17.05 -23.82
CA GLN A 38 -4.38 -18.48 -23.70
C GLN A 38 -4.56 -19.17 -25.07
N ARG A 39 -5.04 -18.43 -26.07
CA ARG A 39 -5.13 -18.90 -27.47
C ARG A 39 -3.76 -19.13 -28.10
N GLY A 40 -2.78 -18.28 -27.79
CA GLY A 40 -1.39 -18.43 -28.25
C GLY A 40 -0.73 -19.69 -27.68
N LEU A 41 -0.95 -19.98 -26.38
CA LEU A 41 -0.45 -21.20 -25.74
C LEU A 41 -1.12 -22.47 -26.29
N ALA A 42 -2.44 -22.44 -26.49
CA ALA A 42 -3.17 -23.54 -27.11
C ALA A 42 -2.71 -23.79 -28.55
N HIS A 43 -2.49 -22.73 -29.34
CA HIS A 43 -1.93 -22.87 -30.69
C HIS A 43 -0.55 -23.52 -30.64
N LEU A 44 0.34 -23.08 -29.75
CA LEU A 44 1.67 -23.68 -29.56
C LEU A 44 1.61 -25.18 -29.24
N LEU A 45 0.70 -25.61 -28.36
CA LEU A 45 0.48 -27.03 -28.05
C LEU A 45 0.21 -27.85 -29.32
N PHE A 46 -0.70 -27.36 -30.18
CA PHE A 46 -1.16 -28.09 -31.37
C PHE A 46 -0.23 -27.98 -32.56
N THR A 47 0.54 -26.89 -32.68
CA THR A 47 1.42 -26.67 -33.85
C THR A 47 2.86 -27.11 -33.63
N SER A 48 3.27 -27.44 -32.40
CA SER A 48 4.67 -27.83 -32.17
C SER A 48 4.97 -29.20 -32.80
N ARG A 49 6.12 -29.28 -33.49
CA ARG A 49 6.58 -30.55 -34.10
C ARG A 49 6.92 -31.59 -33.03
N ILE A 50 7.40 -31.16 -31.87
CA ILE A 50 7.73 -32.08 -30.77
C ILE A 50 6.49 -32.67 -30.11
N SER A 51 5.35 -31.96 -30.11
CA SER A 51 4.07 -32.55 -29.66
C SER A 51 3.71 -33.81 -30.46
N ALA A 52 3.99 -33.83 -31.76
CA ALA A 52 3.72 -34.98 -32.62
C ALA A 52 4.79 -36.09 -32.51
N LEU A 53 6.05 -35.71 -32.30
CA LEU A 53 7.18 -36.66 -32.28
C LEU A 53 7.41 -37.28 -30.90
N ASN A 54 7.31 -36.47 -29.84
CA ASN A 54 7.60 -36.84 -28.45
C ASN A 54 6.62 -36.10 -27.52
N PRO A 55 5.37 -36.58 -27.40
CA PRO A 55 4.33 -35.91 -26.61
C PRO A 55 4.74 -35.70 -25.14
N GLN A 56 5.54 -36.60 -24.57
CA GLN A 56 6.02 -36.47 -23.19
C GLN A 56 6.96 -35.28 -23.00
N VAL A 57 7.79 -34.96 -23.99
CA VAL A 57 8.67 -33.78 -23.93
C VAL A 57 7.84 -32.51 -24.02
N SER A 58 6.81 -32.48 -24.87
CA SER A 58 5.88 -31.35 -24.95
C SER A 58 5.17 -31.12 -23.61
N VAL A 59 4.62 -32.16 -23.00
CA VAL A 59 4.00 -32.08 -21.66
C VAL A 59 5.00 -31.51 -20.64
N ALA A 60 6.23 -32.02 -20.60
CA ALA A 60 7.26 -31.51 -19.69
C ALA A 60 7.57 -30.02 -19.91
N CYS A 61 7.72 -29.57 -21.18
CA CYS A 61 7.90 -28.15 -21.50
C CYS A 61 6.76 -27.28 -20.96
N PHE A 62 5.51 -27.73 -21.09
CA PHE A 62 4.35 -27.01 -20.58
C PHE A 62 4.27 -27.04 -19.06
N THR A 63 4.57 -28.17 -18.41
CA THR A 63 4.65 -28.27 -16.95
C THR A 63 5.66 -27.28 -16.39
N ASP A 64 6.85 -27.19 -17.00
CA ASP A 64 7.88 -26.22 -16.60
C ASP A 64 7.42 -24.78 -16.79
N TYR A 65 6.83 -24.48 -17.95
CA TYR A 65 6.32 -23.16 -18.24
C TYR A 65 5.26 -22.73 -17.22
N ILE A 66 4.33 -23.60 -16.86
CA ILE A 66 3.28 -23.32 -15.87
C ILE A 66 3.90 -23.09 -14.50
N ALA A 67 4.80 -23.97 -14.06
CA ALA A 67 5.46 -23.85 -12.76
C ALA A 67 6.24 -22.54 -12.64
N HIS A 68 7.02 -22.18 -13.66
CA HIS A 68 7.75 -20.91 -13.68
C HIS A 68 6.83 -19.70 -13.83
N SER A 69 5.72 -19.80 -14.58
CA SER A 69 4.75 -18.70 -14.67
C SER A 69 4.15 -18.38 -13.30
N ASN A 70 3.77 -19.41 -12.54
CA ASN A 70 3.27 -19.23 -11.18
C ASN A 70 4.33 -18.59 -10.27
N ALA A 71 5.59 -19.02 -10.37
CA ALA A 71 6.68 -18.43 -9.60
C ALA A 71 6.94 -16.95 -9.96
N ILE A 72 6.84 -16.59 -11.25
CA ILE A 72 6.98 -15.21 -11.72
C ILE A 72 5.82 -14.34 -11.19
N SER A 73 4.59 -14.85 -11.25
CA SER A 73 3.41 -14.15 -10.72
C SER A 73 3.49 -13.95 -9.20
N GLU A 74 3.93 -14.98 -8.46
CA GLU A 74 4.12 -14.88 -7.01
C GLU A 74 5.21 -13.86 -6.67
N ALA A 75 6.35 -13.91 -7.36
CA ALA A 75 7.44 -12.95 -7.16
C ALA A 75 6.97 -11.51 -7.43
N TYR A 76 6.21 -11.28 -8.50
CA TYR A 76 5.62 -9.97 -8.77
C TYR A 76 4.66 -9.51 -7.66
N GLY A 77 3.79 -10.41 -7.18
CA GLY A 77 2.88 -10.11 -6.06
C GLY A 77 3.63 -9.73 -4.79
N GLN A 78 4.70 -10.45 -4.45
CA GLN A 78 5.56 -10.14 -3.31
C GLN A 78 6.32 -8.82 -3.48
N ASP A 79 6.94 -8.60 -4.65
CA ASP A 79 7.67 -7.37 -4.95
C ASP A 79 6.73 -6.16 -4.86
N TYR A 80 5.54 -6.22 -5.46
CA TYR A 80 4.55 -5.14 -5.41
C TYR A 80 4.02 -4.88 -4.00
N LYS A 81 3.71 -5.94 -3.24
CA LYS A 81 3.31 -5.82 -1.83
C LYS A 81 4.42 -5.20 -0.99
N GLY A 82 5.68 -5.57 -1.25
CA GLY A 82 6.85 -4.97 -0.61
C GLY A 82 6.89 -3.47 -0.80
N CYS A 83 6.69 -3.00 -2.03
CA CYS A 83 6.64 -1.56 -2.34
C CYS A 83 5.55 -0.81 -1.54
N LEU A 84 4.37 -1.44 -1.36
CA LEU A 84 3.27 -0.85 -0.59
C LEU A 84 3.60 -0.76 0.91
N LEU A 85 4.18 -1.83 1.46
CA LEU A 85 4.56 -1.89 2.87
C LEU A 85 5.63 -0.85 3.19
N GLU A 86 6.68 -0.77 2.37
CA GLU A 86 7.75 0.22 2.51
C GLU A 86 7.19 1.65 2.50
N ALA A 87 6.35 1.99 1.54
CA ALA A 87 5.72 3.30 1.47
C ALA A 87 4.84 3.62 2.70
N SER A 88 4.13 2.62 3.22
CA SER A 88 3.31 2.75 4.43
C SER A 88 4.18 2.96 5.67
N GLU A 89 5.27 2.22 5.80
CA GLU A 89 6.22 2.33 6.92
C GLU A 89 6.94 3.68 6.90
N GLU A 90 7.39 4.15 5.73
CA GLU A 90 8.00 5.47 5.57
C GLU A 90 7.02 6.59 5.98
N ARG A 91 5.73 6.50 5.61
CA ARG A 91 4.71 7.48 6.02
C ARG A 91 4.54 7.52 7.53
N LYS A 92 4.44 6.34 8.15
CA LYS A 92 4.35 6.23 9.62
C LYS A 92 5.58 6.84 10.29
N HIS A 93 6.77 6.55 9.78
CA HIS A 93 8.01 7.10 10.30
C HIS A 93 8.05 8.64 10.17
N ILE A 94 7.56 9.20 9.05
CA ILE A 94 7.41 10.64 8.89
C ILE A 94 6.53 11.22 10.00
N ASP A 95 5.33 10.67 10.21
CA ASP A 95 4.38 11.16 11.23
C ASP A 95 5.00 11.11 12.63
N GLU A 96 5.70 10.01 12.96
CA GLU A 96 6.40 9.87 14.23
C GLU A 96 7.55 10.88 14.37
N SER A 97 8.32 11.09 13.30
CA SER A 97 9.44 12.03 13.29
C SER A 97 9.00 13.49 13.37
N SER A 98 7.76 13.81 12.97
CA SER A 98 7.18 15.16 12.99
C SER A 98 6.40 15.47 14.28
N ALA A 99 6.50 14.61 15.30
CA ALA A 99 5.77 14.77 16.55
C ALA A 99 6.18 16.04 17.34
N VAL A 100 7.44 16.48 17.21
CA VAL A 100 7.96 17.67 17.90
C VAL A 100 7.37 18.95 17.28
N GLU A 101 7.43 19.07 15.96
CA GLU A 101 6.87 20.18 15.20
C GLU A 101 5.36 20.27 15.41
N ARG A 102 4.67 19.12 15.39
CA ARG A 102 3.24 19.05 15.72
C ARG A 102 2.96 19.60 17.11
N ARG A 103 3.76 19.22 18.11
CA ARG A 103 3.61 19.68 19.49
C ARG A 103 3.85 21.18 19.60
N GLU A 104 4.87 21.71 18.92
CA GLU A 104 5.16 23.14 18.90
C GLU A 104 3.96 23.97 18.42
N ILE A 105 3.33 23.56 17.31
CA ILE A 105 2.14 24.24 16.77
C ILE A 105 0.96 24.16 17.75
N VAL A 106 0.73 22.98 18.35
CA VAL A 106 -0.34 22.79 19.34
C VAL A 106 -0.11 23.67 20.56
N ASP A 107 1.06 23.61 21.18
CA ASP A 107 1.40 24.37 22.39
C ASP A 107 1.31 25.88 22.14
N ALA A 108 1.82 26.36 21.00
CA ALA A 108 1.72 27.77 20.62
C ALA A 108 0.26 28.22 20.41
N SER A 109 -0.57 27.37 19.79
CA SER A 109 -1.99 27.65 19.62
C SER A 109 -2.74 27.70 20.95
N GLU A 110 -2.42 26.78 21.87
CA GLU A 110 -3.01 26.71 23.19
C GLU A 110 -2.62 27.93 24.04
N ALA A 111 -1.39 28.40 23.96
CA ALA A 111 -0.92 29.60 24.65
C ALA A 111 -1.70 30.85 24.23
N VAL A 112 -1.95 31.03 22.92
CA VAL A 112 -2.77 32.12 22.39
C VAL A 112 -4.21 32.04 22.93
N CYS A 113 -4.80 30.84 22.92
CA CYS A 113 -6.14 30.64 23.45
C CYS A 113 -6.21 30.88 24.98
N ALA A 114 -5.21 30.43 25.72
CA ALA A 114 -5.17 30.55 27.18
C ALA A 114 -5.10 32.02 27.62
N SER A 115 -4.30 32.86 26.93
CA SER A 115 -4.18 34.28 27.27
C SER A 115 -5.48 35.04 27.05
N LEU A 116 -6.21 34.75 25.97
CA LEU A 116 -7.54 35.33 25.74
C LEU A 116 -8.56 34.87 26.79
N ARG A 117 -8.57 33.58 27.14
CA ARG A 117 -9.44 33.05 28.19
C ARG A 117 -9.14 33.66 29.56
N ALA A 118 -7.88 34.02 29.84
CA ALA A 118 -7.51 34.68 31.08
C ALA A 118 -8.18 36.06 31.20
N CYS A 119 -8.24 36.84 30.12
CA CYS A 119 -8.95 38.14 30.11
C CYS A 119 -10.44 38.00 30.42
N ASN A 120 -11.08 36.89 30.03
CA ASN A 120 -12.51 36.65 30.29
C ASN A 120 -12.84 36.43 31.77
N LYS A 121 -11.84 36.25 32.64
CA LYS A 121 -12.02 36.05 34.09
C LYS A 121 -11.95 37.34 34.89
N LEU A 122 -11.76 38.50 34.25
CA LEU A 122 -11.65 39.79 34.92
C LEU A 122 -13.03 40.33 35.32
N ASN A 123 -13.08 40.95 36.50
CA ASN A 123 -14.35 41.31 37.16
C ASN A 123 -14.93 42.64 36.66
N THR A 124 -14.09 43.58 36.23
CA THR A 124 -14.57 44.89 35.75
C THR A 124 -14.51 44.96 34.24
N THR A 125 -15.51 45.59 33.64
CA THR A 125 -15.60 45.78 32.19
C THR A 125 -14.38 46.52 31.62
N LEU A 126 -13.87 47.52 32.35
CA LEU A 126 -12.71 48.30 31.91
C LEU A 126 -11.43 47.47 31.91
N GLU A 127 -11.18 46.67 32.95
CA GLU A 127 -10.02 45.76 32.99
C GLU A 127 -10.11 44.69 31.91
N LEU A 128 -11.31 44.13 31.69
CA LEU A 128 -11.57 43.16 30.63
C LEU A 128 -11.23 43.74 29.25
N PHE A 129 -11.72 44.95 28.93
CA PHE A 129 -11.42 45.61 27.66
C PHE A 129 -9.93 45.91 27.51
N ASN A 130 -9.29 46.48 28.53
CA ASN A 130 -7.86 46.78 28.49
C ASN A 130 -7.00 45.51 28.33
N CYS A 131 -7.38 44.41 28.99
CA CYS A 131 -6.72 43.12 28.84
C CYS A 131 -6.81 42.61 27.41
N HIS A 132 -8.00 42.59 26.81
CA HIS A 132 -8.19 42.14 25.43
C HIS A 132 -7.48 43.03 24.41
N THR A 133 -7.42 44.35 24.61
CA THR A 133 -6.64 45.23 23.75
C THR A 133 -5.13 44.90 23.80
N LYS A 134 -4.59 44.68 25.00
CA LYS A 134 -3.17 44.32 25.19
C LYS A 134 -2.87 42.93 24.63
N ILE A 135 -3.57 41.90 25.11
CA ILE A 135 -3.36 40.51 24.73
C ILE A 135 -3.69 40.28 23.25
N GLY A 136 -4.71 40.94 22.70
CA GLY A 136 -5.01 40.86 21.26
C GLY A 136 -3.84 41.38 20.39
N THR A 137 -3.20 42.47 20.80
CA THR A 137 -2.01 43.01 20.11
C THR A 137 -0.82 42.04 20.19
N GLU A 138 -0.56 41.47 21.37
CA GLU A 138 0.52 40.48 21.56
C GLU A 138 0.26 39.19 20.77
N ASN A 139 -0.96 38.66 20.88
CA ASN A 139 -1.37 37.44 20.18
C ASN A 139 -1.43 37.60 18.67
N THR A 140 -1.56 38.81 18.12
CA THR A 140 -1.45 39.03 16.67
C THR A 140 -0.06 38.61 16.17
N LYS A 141 1.00 38.93 16.92
CA LYS A 141 2.38 38.52 16.58
C LYS A 141 2.55 37.00 16.74
N SER A 142 2.07 36.44 17.84
CA SER A 142 2.12 34.99 18.08
C SER A 142 1.35 34.21 17.01
N SER A 143 0.19 34.71 16.57
CA SER A 143 -0.63 34.07 15.55
C SER A 143 0.03 34.14 14.17
N TYR A 144 0.72 35.24 13.87
CA TYR A 144 1.53 35.34 12.65
C TYR A 144 2.68 34.33 12.65
N SER A 145 3.42 34.21 13.76
CA SER A 145 4.49 33.21 13.89
C SER A 145 3.96 31.78 13.81
N LEU A 146 2.86 31.49 14.50
CA LEU A 146 2.18 30.19 14.45
C LEU A 146 1.83 29.80 13.02
N SER A 147 1.23 30.72 12.26
CA SER A 147 0.88 30.51 10.85
C SER A 147 2.12 30.28 9.98
N GLY A 148 3.19 31.05 10.21
CA GLY A 148 4.47 30.91 9.52
C GLY A 148 5.09 29.54 9.73
N ASN A 149 5.30 29.13 10.99
CA ASN A 149 5.90 27.85 11.34
C ASN A 149 5.02 26.69 10.83
N ALA A 150 3.70 26.76 11.00
CA ALA A 150 2.80 25.72 10.51
C ALA A 150 2.87 25.56 8.99
N SER A 151 2.95 26.67 8.24
CA SER A 151 3.07 26.65 6.77
C SER A 151 4.40 26.05 6.33
N GLU A 152 5.49 26.39 7.02
CA GLU A 152 6.82 25.83 6.77
C GLU A 152 6.84 24.32 7.02
N PHE A 153 6.40 23.87 8.19
CA PHE A 153 6.32 22.45 8.52
C PHE A 153 5.42 21.67 7.55
N ALA A 154 4.27 22.23 7.18
CA ALA A 154 3.37 21.61 6.21
C ALA A 154 4.03 21.46 4.83
N THR A 155 4.76 22.46 4.37
CA THR A 155 5.47 22.42 3.08
C THR A 155 6.56 21.34 3.09
N ILE A 156 7.34 21.27 4.17
CA ILE A 156 8.37 20.23 4.35
C ILE A 156 7.72 18.84 4.34
N LEU A 157 6.64 18.66 5.10
CA LEU A 157 5.94 17.39 5.21
C LEU A 157 5.34 16.94 3.87
N GLN A 158 4.74 17.88 3.12
CA GLN A 158 4.21 17.62 1.79
C GLN A 158 5.29 17.12 0.83
N GLU A 159 6.47 17.73 0.84
CA GLU A 159 7.57 17.30 -0.01
C GLU A 159 8.09 15.91 0.39
N ARG A 160 8.18 15.62 1.69
CA ARG A 160 8.57 14.28 2.14
C ARG A 160 7.56 13.22 1.68
N TYR A 161 6.25 13.49 1.77
CA TYR A 161 5.24 12.57 1.23
C TYR A 161 5.33 12.41 -0.28
N ARG A 162 5.61 13.48 -1.02
CA ARG A 162 5.82 13.42 -2.47
C ARG A 162 6.98 12.49 -2.84
N LEU A 163 8.06 12.48 -2.04
CA LEU A 163 9.20 11.59 -2.26
C LEU A 163 8.84 10.13 -2.00
N ILE A 164 8.05 9.82 -0.97
CA ILE A 164 7.53 8.46 -0.74
C ILE A 164 6.70 7.99 -1.94
N ASP A 165 5.80 8.83 -2.43
CA ASP A 165 4.96 8.47 -3.58
C ASP A 165 5.78 8.22 -4.83
N LEU A 166 6.81 9.03 -5.07
CA LEU A 166 7.75 8.81 -6.15
C LEU A 166 8.50 7.48 -5.98
N HIS A 167 8.95 7.17 -4.77
CA HIS A 167 9.67 5.93 -4.49
C HIS A 167 8.78 4.70 -4.71
N HIS A 168 7.56 4.73 -4.17
CA HIS A 168 6.55 3.68 -4.39
C HIS A 168 6.28 3.45 -5.87
N GLN A 169 6.09 4.52 -6.65
CA GLN A 169 5.89 4.41 -8.11
C GLN A 169 7.10 3.77 -8.80
N GLN A 170 8.31 4.18 -8.47
CA GLN A 170 9.53 3.61 -9.03
C GLN A 170 9.70 2.13 -8.68
N CYS A 171 9.37 1.75 -7.44
CA CYS A 171 9.38 0.36 -6.98
C CYS A 171 8.36 -0.47 -7.77
N GLY A 172 7.11 -0.01 -7.88
CA GLY A 172 6.06 -0.68 -8.65
C GLY A 172 6.43 -0.85 -10.13
N GLN A 173 6.97 0.18 -10.77
CA GLN A 173 7.45 0.10 -12.16
C GLN A 173 8.64 -0.88 -12.33
N ARG A 174 9.47 -1.03 -11.30
CA ARG A 174 10.57 -2.03 -11.32
C ARG A 174 10.00 -3.44 -11.23
N ALA A 175 9.06 -3.68 -10.34
CA ALA A 175 8.35 -4.97 -10.21
C ALA A 175 7.64 -5.33 -11.53
N GLU A 176 6.93 -4.39 -12.13
CA GLU A 176 6.23 -4.58 -13.42
C GLU A 176 7.20 -4.90 -14.56
N ARG A 177 8.28 -4.12 -14.71
CA ARG A 177 9.30 -4.39 -15.74
C ARG A 177 9.92 -5.78 -15.60
N ARG A 178 10.19 -6.19 -14.35
CA ARG A 178 10.70 -7.52 -14.06
C ARG A 178 9.68 -8.59 -14.45
N TYR A 179 8.42 -8.44 -14.03
CA TYR A 179 7.34 -9.36 -14.38
C TYR A 179 7.19 -9.55 -15.90
N VAL A 180 7.19 -8.45 -16.66
CA VAL A 180 7.10 -8.50 -18.13
C VAL A 180 8.31 -9.19 -18.75
N THR A 181 9.52 -8.84 -18.28
CA THR A 181 10.77 -9.42 -18.80
C THR A 181 10.85 -10.91 -18.51
N ASP A 182 10.54 -11.32 -17.28
CA ASP A 182 10.59 -12.70 -16.84
C ASP A 182 9.51 -13.54 -17.54
N THR A 183 8.30 -12.99 -17.73
CA THR A 183 7.22 -13.66 -18.47
C THR A 183 7.59 -13.87 -19.94
N ALA A 184 8.16 -12.85 -20.60
CA ALA A 184 8.66 -12.96 -21.97
C ALA A 184 9.79 -14.00 -22.07
N GLY A 185 10.72 -13.99 -21.10
CA GLY A 185 11.78 -15.00 -21.00
C GLY A 185 11.24 -16.42 -20.85
N ASN A 186 10.22 -16.62 -20.00
CA ASN A 186 9.59 -17.92 -19.79
C ASN A 186 8.84 -18.41 -21.04
N TYR A 187 8.18 -17.50 -21.77
CA TYR A 187 7.55 -17.86 -23.03
C TYR A 187 8.54 -18.22 -24.13
N ASN A 188 9.61 -17.44 -24.28
CA ASN A 188 10.69 -17.77 -25.22
C ASN A 188 11.33 -19.13 -24.90
N TYR A 189 11.45 -19.45 -23.60
CA TYR A 189 11.87 -20.77 -23.16
C TYR A 189 10.89 -21.87 -23.60
N LEU A 190 9.58 -21.70 -23.39
CA LEU A 190 8.57 -22.65 -23.85
C LEU A 190 8.68 -22.91 -25.36
N GLN A 191 8.78 -21.86 -26.17
CA GLN A 191 8.96 -21.99 -27.62
C GLN A 191 10.22 -22.77 -27.98
N GLY A 192 11.37 -22.41 -27.37
CA GLY A 192 12.63 -23.13 -27.59
C GLY A 192 12.58 -24.60 -27.16
N CYS A 193 11.83 -24.90 -26.09
CA CYS A 193 11.62 -26.26 -25.60
C CYS A 193 10.77 -27.08 -26.59
N LEU A 194 9.68 -26.50 -27.09
CA LEU A 194 8.78 -27.14 -28.05
C LEU A 194 9.41 -27.30 -29.45
N ASP A 195 10.38 -26.46 -29.80
CA ASP A 195 11.19 -26.60 -31.01
C ASP A 195 12.33 -27.62 -30.84
N GLY A 196 12.52 -28.18 -29.64
CA GLY A 196 13.61 -29.10 -29.31
C GLY A 196 15.00 -28.45 -29.21
N ARG A 197 15.06 -27.11 -29.20
CA ARG A 197 16.31 -26.34 -29.02
C ARG A 197 16.74 -26.28 -27.56
N LEU A 198 15.79 -26.35 -26.64
CA LEU A 198 15.98 -26.37 -25.20
C LEU A 198 15.37 -27.65 -24.64
N GLN A 199 15.92 -28.16 -23.54
CA GLN A 199 15.33 -29.29 -22.84
C GLN A 199 14.40 -28.79 -21.71
N PRO A 200 13.36 -29.54 -21.35
CA PRO A 200 12.61 -29.34 -20.12
C PRO A 200 13.56 -29.20 -18.91
N ARG A 201 13.33 -28.19 -18.08
CA ARG A 201 14.08 -27.87 -16.86
C ARG A 201 13.79 -28.82 -15.72
N LEU A 202 12.71 -29.61 -15.78
CA LEU A 202 12.41 -30.54 -14.70
C LEU A 202 13.51 -31.59 -14.52
N HIS A 203 14.14 -31.48 -13.35
CA HIS A 203 14.74 -32.57 -12.61
C HIS A 203 13.77 -33.75 -12.59
N LEU A 204 14.25 -34.94 -12.98
CA LEU A 204 13.69 -36.15 -12.42
C LEU A 204 13.68 -35.98 -10.90
N THR A 205 12.51 -35.97 -10.28
CA THR A 205 12.38 -36.34 -8.89
C THR A 205 13.00 -37.74 -8.81
N THR A 206 14.26 -37.80 -8.40
CA THR A 206 14.89 -39.04 -7.97
C THR A 206 13.89 -39.67 -6.99
N PRO A 207 13.52 -40.94 -7.11
CA PRO A 207 12.73 -41.58 -6.07
C PRO A 207 13.53 -41.40 -4.79
N SER A 208 12.99 -40.60 -3.88
CA SER A 208 13.49 -40.48 -2.53
C SER A 208 13.48 -41.90 -1.99
N THR A 209 14.66 -42.50 -1.93
CA THR A 209 14.87 -43.79 -1.30
C THR A 209 14.56 -43.51 0.16
N VAL A 210 13.34 -43.90 0.56
CA VAL A 210 12.92 -43.89 1.95
C VAL A 210 13.90 -44.78 2.68
N ALA A 211 14.88 -44.16 3.34
CA ALA A 211 15.71 -44.84 4.31
C ALA A 211 14.78 -45.33 5.42
N ALA A 212 14.69 -46.64 5.55
CA ALA A 212 13.93 -47.32 6.58
C ALA A 212 14.46 -46.93 7.96
N THR A 213 13.65 -46.19 8.73
CA THR A 213 13.89 -45.98 10.16
C THR A 213 13.16 -47.07 10.92
N SER A 214 13.92 -47.99 11.52
CA SER A 214 13.42 -49.03 12.40
C SER A 214 12.68 -48.45 13.60
N SER A 215 11.42 -48.87 13.78
CA SER A 215 10.63 -48.62 14.97
C SER A 215 11.08 -49.54 16.11
N THR A 216 11.47 -48.95 17.25
CA THR A 216 11.59 -49.68 18.51
C THR A 216 10.41 -49.26 19.41
N THR A 217 9.58 -50.24 19.73
CA THR A 217 8.45 -50.15 20.65
C THR A 217 8.95 -50.22 22.09
N THR A 218 8.52 -49.29 22.94
CA THR A 218 8.52 -49.49 24.40
C THR A 218 7.21 -49.01 24.97
N THR A 219 6.56 -49.93 25.67
CA THR A 219 5.20 -49.85 26.20
C THR A 219 5.23 -49.57 27.72
N THR A 220 4.25 -48.78 28.17
CA THR A 220 3.59 -48.75 29.50
C THR A 220 4.37 -48.35 30.77
N THR A 221 3.82 -47.39 31.54
CA THR A 221 3.14 -47.62 32.84
C THR A 221 2.65 -46.29 33.46
N GLU A 222 1.46 -46.34 34.07
CA GLU A 222 0.59 -45.24 34.51
C GLU A 222 0.52 -45.13 36.06
N ALA A 223 0.36 -43.88 36.57
CA ALA A 223 -0.36 -43.41 37.79
C ALA A 223 0.22 -43.61 39.23
N PRO A 224 -0.20 -42.82 40.27
CA PRO A 224 -0.63 -41.40 40.36
C PRO A 224 -0.08 -40.66 41.67
N PRO A 225 -0.68 -39.59 42.30
CA PRO A 225 -0.05 -38.28 42.66
C PRO A 225 -0.10 -37.93 44.20
N PRO A 226 -0.24 -36.67 44.70
CA PRO A 226 0.60 -35.44 44.79
C PRO A 226 1.05 -35.15 46.28
N PRO A 227 1.51 -33.96 46.77
CA PRO A 227 0.81 -32.64 46.79
C PRO A 227 1.71 -31.39 46.61
N SER A 228 1.16 -30.28 46.11
CA SER A 228 1.60 -28.88 46.36
C SER A 228 0.62 -27.95 45.63
N SER A 229 -0.27 -27.25 46.33
CA SER A 229 -0.09 -26.02 47.12
C SER A 229 -0.75 -24.85 46.39
N THR A 230 -1.89 -24.47 46.94
CA THR A 230 -2.76 -23.33 46.62
C THR A 230 -2.03 -22.00 46.57
N THR A 231 -2.25 -21.23 45.51
CA THR A 231 -2.32 -19.75 45.57
C THR A 231 -3.11 -19.21 44.37
N THR A 232 -4.26 -18.61 44.67
CA THR A 232 -5.02 -17.68 43.80
C THR A 232 -4.41 -16.29 43.95
N PRO A 233 -4.32 -15.45 42.90
CA PRO A 233 -5.25 -14.31 42.82
C PRO A 233 -5.62 -13.80 41.40
N THR A 234 -6.90 -13.44 41.27
CA THR A 234 -7.48 -12.24 40.62
C THR A 234 -7.45 -12.05 39.09
N PRO A 235 -8.61 -11.82 38.43
CA PRO A 235 -8.71 -11.47 37.02
C PRO A 235 -8.55 -9.95 36.77
N PRO A 236 -7.94 -9.51 35.65
CA PRO A 236 -7.94 -8.11 35.23
C PRO A 236 -9.27 -7.71 34.53
N PRO A 237 -9.62 -6.41 34.52
CA PRO A 237 -10.95 -5.92 34.19
C PRO A 237 -11.21 -5.85 32.68
N THR A 238 -12.47 -6.11 32.33
CA THR A 238 -13.11 -5.87 31.04
C THR A 238 -13.01 -4.40 30.64
N VAL A 239 -12.36 -4.11 29.51
CA VAL A 239 -12.46 -2.81 28.83
C VAL A 239 -13.31 -3.02 27.58
N VAL A 240 -14.49 -2.42 27.59
CA VAL A 240 -15.39 -2.27 26.45
C VAL A 240 -14.73 -1.26 25.50
N TYR A 241 -14.36 -1.71 24.30
CA TYR A 241 -14.04 -0.81 23.19
C TYR A 241 -15.27 -0.73 22.28
N ASP A 242 -15.74 0.50 22.07
CA ASP A 242 -16.81 0.85 21.15
C ASP A 242 -16.53 0.28 19.75
N GLU A 243 -17.39 -0.64 19.34
CA GLU A 243 -17.52 -1.15 17.98
C GLU A 243 -18.17 -0.05 17.11
N LEU A 244 -17.34 0.81 16.53
CA LEU A 244 -17.75 1.56 15.36
C LEU A 244 -16.58 1.70 14.40
N THR A 245 -16.82 1.33 13.13
CA THR A 245 -16.00 1.57 11.93
C THR A 245 -15.04 0.48 11.44
N THR A 246 -15.38 -0.81 11.55
CA THR A 246 -14.69 -1.88 10.76
C THR A 246 -15.48 -2.32 9.53
N THR A 247 -16.81 -2.23 9.56
CA THR A 247 -17.66 -2.79 8.48
C THR A 247 -17.59 -1.99 7.17
N GLN A 248 -17.48 -0.65 7.24
CA GLN A 248 -17.41 0.21 6.05
C GLN A 248 -16.09 0.09 5.28
N GLN A 249 -14.98 -0.15 5.99
CA GLN A 249 -13.66 -0.23 5.37
C GLN A 249 -13.45 -1.57 4.66
N THR A 250 -13.98 -2.66 5.22
CA THR A 250 -13.97 -3.97 4.57
C THR A 250 -14.88 -4.03 3.33
N GLN A 251 -16.04 -3.36 3.35
CA GLN A 251 -16.93 -3.26 2.19
C GLN A 251 -16.28 -2.49 1.03
N ASN A 252 -15.62 -1.36 1.33
CA ASN A 252 -14.95 -0.55 0.32
C ASN A 252 -13.80 -1.33 -0.37
N ILE A 253 -13.08 -2.16 0.39
CA ILE A 253 -12.00 -3.01 -0.16
C ILE A 253 -12.58 -4.15 -1.03
N GLN A 254 -13.69 -4.77 -0.60
CA GLN A 254 -14.36 -5.83 -1.37
C GLN A 254 -14.91 -5.30 -2.70
N ASP A 255 -15.51 -4.11 -2.69
CA ASP A 255 -16.05 -3.47 -3.89
C ASP A 255 -14.94 -3.08 -4.88
N GLN A 256 -13.79 -2.59 -4.38
CA GLN A 256 -12.63 -2.29 -5.21
C GLN A 256 -12.03 -3.55 -5.85
N VAL A 257 -11.93 -4.64 -5.10
CA VAL A 257 -11.43 -5.92 -5.62
C VAL A 257 -12.37 -6.49 -6.69
N ALA A 258 -13.68 -6.39 -6.49
CA ALA A 258 -14.68 -6.81 -7.48
C ALA A 258 -14.64 -5.94 -8.75
N GLN A 259 -14.40 -4.64 -8.62
CA GLN A 259 -14.26 -3.72 -9.76
C GLN A 259 -13.01 -4.04 -10.59
N ILE A 260 -11.89 -4.39 -9.93
CA ILE A 260 -10.65 -4.78 -10.60
C ILE A 260 -10.81 -6.11 -11.34
N LEU A 261 -11.49 -7.09 -10.73
CA LEU A 261 -11.79 -8.39 -11.36
C LEU A 261 -12.67 -8.25 -12.61
N ASN A 262 -13.63 -7.31 -12.61
CA ASN A 262 -14.49 -7.05 -13.76
C ASN A 262 -13.79 -6.34 -14.92
N LEU A 263 -12.64 -5.71 -14.69
CA LEU A 263 -11.82 -5.09 -15.74
C LEU A 263 -10.84 -6.08 -16.40
N LEU A 264 -10.73 -7.29 -15.84
CA LEU A 264 -9.83 -8.35 -16.29
C LEU A 264 -10.53 -9.47 -17.08
N ASN A 265 -11.86 -9.40 -17.22
CA ASN A 265 -12.69 -10.24 -18.09
C ASN A 265 -13.17 -9.46 -19.32
#